data_AF-A0A645I7S5-F1
#
_entry.id   AF-A0A645I7S5-F1
#
_cell.length_a   1.000
_cell.length_b   1.000
_cell.length_c   1.000
_cell.angle_alpha   90.00
_cell.angle_beta   90.00
_cell.angle_gamma   90.00
#
_symmetry.space_group_name_H-M   'P 1'
#
loop_
_entity.id
_entity.type
_entity.pdbx_description
1 polymer ?
#
loop_
_entity_poly.entity_id
_entity_poly.type
_entity_poly.pdbx_seq_one_letter_code
_entity_poly.pdbx_strand_id
1 'polypeptide(L)'
;MVVTGSGSTRAVVLAVLGATFLNPQTYLDTMVLMGNLANHFGDPGRWVFTAGALSASALWFVILGYGARALSGPLGRPSTWRWIDTGVGVMMLGLAGKLVLAA
;
A
#
# COMPACT_ATOMS: atom_id res chain seq x y z
N MET A 1 4.92 14.81 16.70
CA MET A 1 3.72 15.66 16.83
C MET A 1 2.51 14.75 16.80
N VAL A 2 2.05 14.31 17.97
CA VAL A 2 0.91 13.38 18.09
C VAL A 2 -0.36 14.22 17.97
N VAL A 3 -1.21 13.94 16.98
CA VAL A 3 -2.51 14.59 16.84
C VAL A 3 -3.40 14.07 17.98
N THR A 4 -3.40 14.78 19.10
CA THR A 4 -4.39 14.63 20.16
C THR A 4 -5.64 15.40 19.73
N GLY A 5 -6.62 14.70 19.20
CA GLY A 5 -7.92 15.28 18.93
C GLY A 5 -8.96 14.18 18.97
N SER A 6 -10.05 14.40 19.70
CA SER A 6 -11.33 13.71 19.52
C SER A 6 -11.85 13.99 18.11
N GLY A 7 -11.21 13.42 17.10
CA GLY A 7 -11.51 13.63 15.70
C GLY A 7 -12.84 12.98 15.40
N SER A 8 -13.85 13.78 15.06
CA SER A 8 -15.05 13.28 14.39
C SER A 8 -14.62 12.35 13.24
N THR A 9 -15.30 11.21 13.06
CA THR A 9 -15.05 10.27 11.95
C THR A 9 -14.95 10.99 10.61
N ARG A 10 -15.70 12.10 10.45
CA ARG A 10 -15.65 12.98 9.28
C ARG A 10 -14.28 13.63 9.07
N ALA A 11 -13.62 14.09 10.12
CA ALA A 11 -12.29 14.70 10.03
C ALA A 11 -11.21 13.67 9.65
N VAL A 12 -11.30 12.46 10.20
CA VAL A 12 -10.38 11.35 9.85
C VAL A 12 -10.58 10.95 8.39
N VAL A 13 -11.83 10.79 7.95
CA VAL A 13 -12.15 10.48 6.55
C VAL A 13 -11.64 11.58 5.62
N LEU A 14 -11.88 12.85 5.92
CA LEU A 14 -11.39 13.96 5.10
C LEU A 14 -9.87 14.06 5.08
N ALA A 15 -9.18 13.78 6.18
CA ALA A 15 -7.72 13.78 6.23
C ALA A 15 -7.12 12.65 5.39
N VAL A 16 -7.69 11.44 5.47
CA VAL A 16 -7.25 10.28 4.66
C VAL A 16 -7.56 10.50 3.17
N LEU A 17 -8.75 11.00 2.84
CA LEU A 17 -9.12 11.35 1.47
C LEU A 17 -8.22 12.46 0.93
N GLY A 18 -7.96 13.49 1.74
CA GLY A 18 -7.04 14.56 1.38
C GLY A 18 -5.64 14.04 1.12
N ALA A 19 -5.07 13.25 2.02
CA ALA A 19 -3.75 12.66 1.84
C ALA A 19 -3.66 11.72 0.60
N THR A 20 -4.74 11.00 0.29
CA THR A 20 -4.76 10.04 -0.83
C THR A 20 -4.96 10.74 -2.18
N PHE A 21 -5.90 11.70 -2.26
CA PHE A 21 -6.29 12.38 -3.49
C PHE A 21 -5.51 13.68 -3.77
N LEU A 22 -4.93 14.36 -2.77
CA LEU A 22 -4.00 15.47 -3.04
C LEU A 22 -2.62 14.96 -3.43
N ASN A 23 -2.34 13.66 -3.28
CA ASN A 23 -1.08 13.09 -3.71
C ASN A 23 -1.11 12.73 -5.21
N PRO A 24 -0.39 13.47 -6.08
CA PRO A 24 -0.37 13.19 -7.51
C PRO A 24 0.22 11.80 -7.83
N GLN A 25 1.07 11.26 -6.95
CA GLN A 25 1.73 9.97 -7.15
C GLN A 25 0.73 8.80 -7.14
N THR A 26 -0.33 8.88 -6.34
CA THR A 26 -1.38 7.85 -6.32
C THR A 26 -2.02 7.66 -7.70
N TYR A 27 -2.25 8.74 -8.43
CA TYR A 27 -2.84 8.67 -9.77
C TYR A 27 -1.87 8.07 -10.80
N LEU A 28 -0.59 8.40 -10.69
CA LEU A 28 0.44 7.85 -11.58
C LEU A 28 0.55 6.34 -11.42
N ASP A 29 0.58 5.84 -10.19
CA ASP A 29 0.73 4.41 -9.92
C ASP A 29 -0.55 3.63 -10.25
N THR A 30 -1.73 4.17 -9.97
CA THR A 30 -3.01 3.43 -10.10
C THR A 30 -3.71 3.59 -11.44
N MET A 31 -3.71 4.78 -12.06
CA MET A 31 -4.43 5.01 -13.31
C MET A 31 -3.50 4.93 -14.52
N VAL A 32 -2.30 5.51 -14.41
CA VAL A 32 -1.38 5.60 -15.55
C VAL A 32 -0.59 4.30 -15.72
N LEU A 33 0.13 3.85 -14.69
CA LEU A 33 0.93 2.63 -14.72
C LEU A 33 0.08 1.38 -14.89
N MET A 34 -0.93 1.19 -14.04
CA MET A 34 -1.82 0.02 -14.13
C MET A 34 -2.64 0.01 -15.43
N GLY A 35 -3.10 1.18 -15.89
CA GLY A 35 -3.84 1.31 -17.16
C GLY A 35 -2.97 1.01 -18.38
N ASN A 36 -1.69 1.41 -18.36
CA ASN A 36 -0.73 1.07 -19.40
C ASN A 36 -0.48 -0.45 -19.42
N LEU A 37 -0.23 -1.05 -18.25
CA LEU A 37 0.00 -2.48 -18.10
C LEU A 37 -1.22 -3.32 -18.54
N ALA A 38 -2.44 -2.88 -18.23
CA ALA A 38 -3.67 -3.55 -18.67
C ALA A 38 -3.85 -3.52 -20.19
N ASN A 39 -3.46 -2.43 -20.86
CA ASN A 39 -3.56 -2.28 -22.31
C ASN A 39 -2.54 -3.12 -23.09
N HIS A 40 -1.40 -3.49 -22.46
CA HIS A 40 -0.43 -4.40 -23.07
C HIS A 40 -0.98 -5.80 -23.37
N PHE A 41 -2.08 -6.23 -22.74
CA PHE A 41 -2.64 -7.57 -22.89
C PHE A 41 -3.74 -7.73 -23.98
N GLY A 42 -4.14 -6.65 -24.67
CA GLY A 42 -5.10 -6.70 -25.79
C GLY A 42 -6.51 -7.23 -25.43
N ASP A 43 -7.35 -7.51 -26.43
CA ASP A 43 -8.61 -8.29 -26.26
C ASP A 43 -8.35 -9.75 -26.65
N PRO A 44 -8.69 -10.77 -25.83
CA PRO A 44 -9.51 -10.74 -24.61
C PRO A 44 -8.72 -10.65 -23.28
N GLY A 45 -7.39 -10.56 -23.33
CA GLY A 45 -6.50 -10.60 -22.16
C GLY A 45 -6.77 -9.51 -21.12
N ARG A 46 -7.25 -8.33 -21.53
CA ARG A 46 -7.59 -7.21 -20.64
C ARG A 46 -8.60 -7.60 -19.55
N TRP A 47 -9.61 -8.41 -19.89
CA TRP A 47 -10.69 -8.75 -18.97
C TRP A 47 -10.21 -9.77 -17.94
N VAL A 48 -9.37 -10.71 -18.38
CA VAL A 48 -8.72 -11.69 -17.49
C VAL A 48 -7.74 -10.99 -16.54
N PHE A 49 -6.95 -10.03 -17.03
CA PHE A 49 -6.07 -9.21 -16.20
C PHE A 49 -6.86 -8.40 -15.17
N THR A 50 -7.98 -7.78 -15.58
CA THR A 50 -8.82 -6.99 -14.68
C THR A 50 -9.47 -7.87 -13.59
N ALA A 51 -9.97 -9.06 -13.95
CA ALA A 51 -10.50 -10.02 -12.99
C ALA A 51 -9.40 -10.54 -12.03
N GLY A 52 -8.19 -10.78 -12.55
CA GLY A 52 -7.01 -11.12 -11.73
C GLY A 52 -6.63 -9.99 -10.77
N ALA A 53 -6.58 -8.75 -11.23
CA ALA A 53 -6.27 -7.59 -10.41
C ALA A 53 -7.32 -7.37 -9.29
N LEU A 54 -8.61 -7.52 -9.62
CA LEU A 54 -9.70 -7.43 -8.64
C LEU A 54 -9.63 -8.54 -7.59
N SER A 55 -9.45 -9.79 -8.02
CA SER A 55 -9.36 -10.93 -7.10
C SER A 55 -8.11 -10.89 -6.23
N ALA A 56 -6.96 -10.51 -6.80
CA ALA A 56 -5.72 -10.28 -6.05
C ALA A 56 -5.88 -9.14 -5.03
N SER A 57 -6.52 -8.03 -5.41
CA SER A 57 -6.81 -6.92 -4.49
C SER A 57 -7.72 -7.37 -3.35
N ALA A 58 -8.82 -8.08 -3.67
CA ALA A 58 -9.74 -8.60 -2.67
C ALA A 58 -9.04 -9.56 -1.70
N LEU A 59 -8.26 -10.50 -2.23
CA LEU A 59 -7.48 -11.44 -1.42
C LEU A 59 -6.49 -10.71 -0.53
N TRP A 60 -5.78 -9.72 -1.07
CA TRP A 60 -4.82 -8.91 -0.33
C TRP A 60 -5.48 -8.13 0.81
N PHE A 61 -6.62 -7.47 0.56
CA PHE A 61 -7.38 -6.76 1.59
C PHE A 61 -7.89 -7.68 2.70
N VAL A 62 -8.37 -8.88 2.34
CA VAL A 62 -8.80 -9.89 3.32
C VAL A 62 -7.61 -10.36 4.16
N ILE A 63 -6.48 -10.66 3.53
CA ILE A 63 -5.24 -11.04 4.21
C ILE A 63 -4.78 -9.93 5.15
N LEU A 64 -4.83 -8.66 4.75
CA LEU A 64 -4.47 -7.55 5.62
C LEU A 64 -5.46 -7.32 6.75
N GLY A 65 -6.77 -7.39 6.49
CA GLY A 65 -7.79 -7.18 7.53
C GLY A 65 -7.73 -8.26 8.61
N TYR A 66 -7.67 -9.53 8.19
CA TYR A 66 -7.52 -10.66 9.12
C TYR A 66 -6.12 -10.72 9.72
N GLY A 67 -5.08 -10.41 8.94
CA GLY A 67 -3.69 -10.34 9.39
C GLY A 67 -3.49 -9.26 10.45
N ALA A 68 -4.05 -8.06 10.26
CA ALA A 68 -4.03 -7.00 11.26
C ALA A 68 -4.76 -7.39 12.55
N ARG A 69 -5.88 -8.12 12.43
CA ARG A 69 -6.58 -8.67 13.60
C ARG A 69 -5.76 -9.75 14.32
N ALA A 70 -5.14 -10.66 13.59
CA ALA A 70 -4.29 -11.72 14.15
C ALA A 70 -3.01 -11.15 14.78
N LEU A 71 -2.43 -10.11 14.18
CA LEU A 71 -1.24 -9.43 14.69
C LEU A 71 -1.56 -8.31 15.69
N SER A 72 -2.82 -8.02 15.99
CA SER A 72 -3.22 -6.95 16.92
C SER A 72 -2.61 -7.11 18.33
N GLY A 73 -2.41 -8.35 18.78
CA GLY A 73 -1.67 -8.66 20.01
C GLY A 73 -0.18 -8.27 19.92
N PRO A 74 0.62 -8.89 19.02
CA PRO A 74 2.03 -8.58 18.89
C PRO A 74 2.34 -7.13 18.44
N LEU A 75 1.50 -6.48 17.64
CA LEU A 75 1.64 -5.06 17.21
C LEU A 75 1.40 -4.05 18.35
N GLY A 76 0.84 -4.49 19.49
CA GLY A 76 0.75 -3.67 20.70
C GLY A 76 2.09 -3.49 21.42
N ARG A 77 3.12 -4.26 21.06
CA ARG A 77 4.45 -4.16 21.68
C ARG A 77 5.38 -3.24 20.86
N PRO A 78 6.06 -2.27 21.49
CA PRO A 78 7.00 -1.38 20.79
C PRO A 78 8.20 -2.11 20.18
N SER A 79 8.55 -3.30 20.69
CA SER A 79 9.61 -4.14 20.12
C SER A 79 9.26 -4.68 18.73
N THR A 80 7.99 -5.05 18.49
CA THR A 80 7.53 -5.58 17.21
C THR A 80 7.61 -4.51 16.11
N TRP A 81 7.21 -3.28 16.44
CA TRP A 81 7.36 -2.14 15.53
C TRP A 81 8.81 -1.86 15.17
N ARG A 82 9.73 -1.96 16.15
CA ARG A 82 11.17 -1.81 15.90
C ARG A 82 11.71 -2.84 14.92
N TRP A 83 11.30 -4.10 15.03
CA TRP A 83 11.74 -5.15 14.10
C TRP A 83 11.18 -4.95 12.70
N ILE A 84 9.91 -4.54 12.59
CA ILE A 84 9.28 -4.21 11.30
C ILE A 84 10.03 -3.04 10.65
N ASP A 85 10.23 -1.95 11.38
CA ASP A 85 10.92 -0.76 10.87
C ASP A 85 12.38 -1.06 10.47
N THR A 86 13.07 -1.89 11.26
CA THR A 86 14.43 -2.33 10.94
C THR A 86 14.44 -3.17 9.66
N GLY A 87 13.49 -4.10 9.50
CA GLY A 87 13.34 -4.90 8.29
C GLY A 87 13.04 -4.04 7.06
N VAL A 88 12.14 -3.06 7.18
CA VAL A 88 11.83 -2.10 6.11
C VAL A 88 13.06 -1.26 5.76
N GLY A 89 13.81 -0.78 6.76
CA GLY A 89 15.04 -0.03 6.56
C GLY A 89 16.12 -0.84 5.83
N VAL A 90 16.33 -2.10 6.22
CA VAL A 90 17.25 -3.01 5.54
C VAL A 90 16.81 -3.26 4.09
N MET A 91 15.51 -3.46 3.85
CA MET A 91 14.98 -3.62 2.50
C MET A 91 15.20 -2.36 1.65
N MET A 92 14.96 -1.16 2.20
CA MET A 92 15.22 0.11 1.50
C MET A 92 16.70 0.32 1.20
N LEU A 93 17.60 -0.01 2.14
CA LEU A 93 19.04 0.03 1.89
C LEU A 93 19.46 -0.96 0.80
N GLY A 94 18.85 -2.15 0.77
CA GLY A 94 19.06 -3.12 -0.30
C GLY A 94 18.61 -2.59 -1.67
N LEU A 95 17.43 -1.97 -1.74
CA LEU A 95 16.92 -1.35 -2.98
C LEU A 95 17.80 -0.17 -3.43
N ALA A 96 18.22 0.68 -2.50
CA ALA A 96 19.14 1.78 -2.77
C ALA A 96 20.50 1.27 -3.28
N GLY A 97 21.05 0.23 -2.64
CA GLY A 97 22.26 -0.44 -3.10
C GLY A 97 22.10 -0.99 -4.51
N LYS A 98 20.97 -1.68 -4.79
CA LYS A 98 20.67 -2.18 -6.14
C LYS A 98 20.61 -1.05 -7.17
N LEU A 99 20.01 0.09 -6.83
CA LEU A 99 19.94 1.25 -7.74
C LEU A 99 21.31 1.87 -7.99
N VAL A 100 22.16 1.98 -6.97
CA VAL A 100 23.52 2.52 -7.12
C VAL A 100 24.43 1.56 -7.90
N LEU A 101 24.27 0.25 -7.74
CA LEU A 101 25.04 -0.77 -8.47
C LEU A 101 24.51 -1.06 -9.88
N ALA A 102 23.24 -0.77 -10.16
CA ALA A 102 22.63 -0.93 -11.47
C ALA A 102 22.64 0.36 -12.31
N ALA A 103 23.04 1.49 -11.72
CA ALA A 103 23.39 2.73 -12.41
C ALA A 103 24.84 2.68 -12.91
#